data_AF-A0AAU1KFN2-F1
#
_entry.id   AF-A0AAU1KFN2-F1
#
_cell.length_a   1.000
_cell.length_b   1.000
_cell.length_c   1.000
_cell.angle_alpha   90.00
_cell.angle_beta   90.00
_cell.angle_gamma   90.00
#
_symmetry.space_group_name_H-M   'P 1'
#
loop_
_entity.id
_entity.type
_entity.pdbx_description
1 polymer ?
#
loop_
_entity_poly.entity_id
_entity_poly.type
_entity_poly.pdbx_seq_one_letter_code
_entity_poly.pdbx_strand_id
1 'polypeptide(L)'
;MPELIAALFTLLAQAAAAVNPALLVRRRRRLRRLADHARGLAVRVPCDLCDRGLTAGRWCEGHLELPPGGAGGPVRWYAEGAPAALPAGFPPLEPVSADELSVAFRSEDGATELRLHPDEAPMVLRVLRAGP
;
A
#
# COMPACT_ATOMS: atom_id res chain seq x y z
N MET A 1 6.91 -9.72 -47.79
CA MET A 1 6.85 -10.63 -46.62
C MET A 1 7.82 -10.24 -45.48
N PRO A 2 9.11 -9.94 -45.70
CA PRO A 2 10.02 -9.62 -44.58
C PRO A 2 9.73 -8.27 -43.90
N GLU A 3 9.24 -7.26 -44.65
CA GLU A 3 8.91 -5.94 -44.08
C GLU A 3 7.72 -5.97 -43.12
N LEU A 4 6.72 -6.83 -43.37
CA LEU A 4 5.57 -7.02 -42.48
C LEU A 4 5.98 -7.64 -41.14
N ILE A 5 6.94 -8.57 -41.18
CA ILE A 5 7.50 -9.20 -39.97
C ILE A 5 8.33 -8.17 -39.20
N ALA A 6 9.18 -7.39 -39.88
CA ALA A 6 9.97 -6.33 -39.26
C ALA A 6 9.08 -5.26 -38.60
N ALA A 7 8.03 -4.80 -39.29
CA ALA A 7 7.07 -3.84 -38.75
C ALA A 7 6.35 -4.37 -37.49
N LEU A 8 5.94 -5.65 -37.49
CA LEU A 8 5.32 -6.29 -36.34
C LEU A 8 6.28 -6.38 -35.14
N PHE A 9 7.55 -6.72 -35.37
CA PHE A 9 8.56 -6.76 -34.31
C PHE A 9 8.84 -5.38 -33.73
N THR A 10 8.91 -4.34 -34.56
CA THR A 10 9.09 -2.96 -34.09
C THR A 10 7.90 -2.51 -33.25
N LEU A 11 6.67 -2.85 -33.67
CA LEU A 11 5.46 -2.54 -32.93
C LEU A 11 5.40 -3.27 -31.58
N LEU A 12 5.79 -4.56 -31.55
CA LEU A 12 5.90 -5.34 -30.32
C LEU A 12 7.00 -4.82 -29.40
N ALA A 13 8.15 -4.39 -29.92
CA ALA A 13 9.22 -3.81 -29.13
C ALA A 13 8.81 -2.46 -28.51
N GLN A 14 8.11 -1.62 -29.26
CA GLN A 14 7.57 -0.36 -28.75
C GLN A 14 6.47 -0.59 -27.70
N ALA A 15 5.58 -1.55 -27.93
CA ALA A 15 4.56 -1.95 -26.95
C ALA A 15 5.19 -2.53 -25.68
N ALA A 16 6.22 -3.37 -25.81
CA ALA A 16 6.95 -3.93 -24.67
C ALA A 16 7.74 -2.86 -23.90
N ALA A 17 8.31 -1.86 -24.58
CA ALA A 17 8.99 -0.73 -23.96
C ALA A 17 8.00 0.20 -23.21
N ALA A 18 6.76 0.30 -23.67
CA ALA A 18 5.70 1.03 -22.97
C ALA A 18 5.23 0.31 -21.70
N VAL A 19 5.41 -1.01 -21.61
CA VAL A 19 5.12 -1.79 -20.41
C VAL A 19 6.28 -1.65 -19.43
N ASN A 20 6.13 -0.76 -18.44
CA ASN A 20 7.12 -0.62 -17.38
C ASN A 20 7.18 -1.93 -16.54
N PRO A 21 8.24 -2.73 -16.63
CA PRO A 21 8.33 -4.02 -15.93
C PRO A 21 8.28 -3.83 -14.41
N ALA A 22 8.68 -2.67 -13.90
CA ALA A 22 8.57 -2.35 -12.49
C ALA A 22 7.10 -2.28 -12.02
N LEU A 23 6.19 -1.76 -12.85
CA LEU A 23 4.76 -1.71 -12.52
C LEU A 23 4.14 -3.12 -12.47
N LEU A 24 4.54 -4.01 -13.39
CA LEU A 24 4.11 -5.41 -13.37
C LEU A 24 4.59 -6.14 -12.12
N VAL A 25 5.86 -5.96 -11.75
CA VAL A 25 6.42 -6.57 -10.53
C VAL A 25 5.73 -6.00 -9.29
N ARG A 26 5.50 -4.69 -9.22
CA ARG A 26 4.75 -4.05 -8.12
C ARG A 26 3.33 -4.61 -8.01
N ARG A 27 2.60 -4.73 -9.14
CA ARG A 27 1.26 -5.33 -9.16
C ARG A 27 1.25 -6.78 -8.68
N ARG A 28 2.19 -7.61 -9.15
CA ARG A 28 2.32 -9.01 -8.70
C ARG A 28 2.60 -9.09 -7.20
N ARG A 29 3.46 -8.22 -6.66
CA ARG A 29 3.75 -8.16 -5.22
C ARG A 29 2.51 -7.75 -4.41
N ARG A 30 1.72 -6.78 -4.89
CA ARG A 30 0.44 -6.40 -4.25
C ARG A 30 -0.54 -7.57 -4.21
N LEU A 31 -0.78 -8.23 -5.35
CA LEU A 31 -1.67 -9.39 -5.43
C LEU A 31 -1.20 -10.52 -4.51
N ARG A 32 0.11 -10.75 -4.42
CA ARG A 32 0.68 -11.73 -3.50
C ARG A 32 0.39 -11.37 -2.04
N ARG A 33 0.60 -10.11 -1.63
CA ARG A 33 0.29 -9.67 -0.25
C ARG A 33 -1.19 -9.81 0.09
N LEU A 34 -2.08 -9.44 -0.83
CA LEU A 34 -3.52 -9.64 -0.64
C LEU A 34 -3.85 -11.13 -0.43
N ALA A 35 -3.27 -12.01 -1.26
CA ALA A 35 -3.47 -13.45 -1.12
C ALA A 35 -2.86 -14.01 0.17
N ASP A 36 -1.66 -13.57 0.55
CA ASP A 36 -0.98 -14.00 1.77
C ASP A 36 -1.76 -13.57 3.02
N HIS A 37 -2.27 -12.34 3.06
CA HIS A 37 -3.14 -11.88 4.14
C HIS A 37 -4.48 -12.63 4.18
N ALA A 38 -5.08 -12.94 3.03
CA ALA A 38 -6.29 -13.75 2.96
C ALA A 38 -6.09 -15.18 3.48
N ARG A 39 -4.85 -15.71 3.40
CA ARG A 39 -4.45 -16.98 4.04
C ARG A 39 -4.10 -16.83 5.53
N GLY A 40 -4.26 -15.63 6.10
CA GLY A 40 -3.95 -15.35 7.49
C GLY A 40 -2.45 -15.19 7.79
N LEU A 41 -1.61 -14.91 6.79
CA LEU A 41 -0.21 -14.60 7.00
C LEU A 41 -0.03 -13.11 7.34
N ALA A 42 1.02 -12.80 8.11
CA ALA A 42 1.42 -11.42 8.33
C ALA A 42 1.96 -10.82 7.03
N VAL A 43 1.57 -9.58 6.72
CA VAL A 43 2.00 -8.90 5.50
C VAL A 43 2.46 -7.48 5.77
N ARG A 44 3.49 -7.03 5.05
CA ARG A 44 3.98 -5.65 5.07
C ARG A 44 3.49 -4.89 3.86
N VAL A 45 2.67 -3.88 4.09
CA VAL A 45 2.05 -3.04 3.06
C VAL A 45 2.79 -1.70 3.00
N PRO A 46 3.38 -1.31 1.86
CA PRO A 46 3.99 0.00 1.71
C PRO A 46 2.94 1.11 1.85
N CYS A 47 3.29 2.18 2.55
CA CYS A 47 2.45 3.37 2.66
C CYS A 47 3.27 4.60 3.02
N ASP A 48 2.71 5.78 2.76
CA ASP A 48 3.21 7.02 3.35
C ASP A 48 2.33 7.39 4.54
N LEU A 49 2.96 7.72 5.66
CA LEU A 49 2.28 8.12 6.89
C LEU A 49 2.72 9.54 7.25
N CYS A 50 1.75 10.37 7.63
CA CYS A 50 1.96 11.63 8.32
C CYS A 50 1.19 11.57 9.63
N ASP A 51 1.89 11.60 10.75
CA ASP A 51 1.29 11.50 12.08
C ASP A 51 2.11 12.34 13.06
N ARG A 52 1.43 13.11 13.92
CA ARG A 52 2.14 14.00 14.87
C ARG A 52 2.98 13.23 15.89
N GLY A 53 2.54 12.05 16.33
CA GLY A 53 3.24 11.24 17.31
C GLY A 53 4.34 10.37 16.70
N LEU A 54 4.10 9.80 15.53
CA LEU A 54 5.00 8.83 14.89
C LEU A 54 6.00 9.46 13.93
N THR A 55 5.62 10.51 13.22
CA THR A 55 6.45 11.12 12.17
C THR A 55 6.72 12.62 12.40
N ALA A 56 6.41 13.12 13.60
CA ALA A 56 6.48 14.54 13.95
C ALA A 56 5.69 15.43 12.97
N GLY A 57 4.60 14.90 12.40
CA GLY A 57 3.75 15.61 11.44
C GLY A 57 4.38 15.77 10.05
N ARG A 58 5.38 14.94 9.70
CA ARG A 58 5.99 14.91 8.36
C ARG A 58 5.53 13.68 7.60
N TRP A 59 5.47 13.80 6.27
CA TRP A 59 5.29 12.63 5.42
C TRP A 59 6.53 11.75 5.46
N CYS A 60 6.34 10.49 5.83
CA CYS A 60 7.39 9.47 5.85
C CYS A 60 6.92 8.22 5.10
N GLU A 61 7.74 7.75 4.17
CA GLU A 61 7.56 6.46 3.51
C GLU A 61 7.92 5.33 4.49
N GLY A 62 7.16 4.24 4.44
CA GLY A 62 7.40 3.07 5.26
C GLY A 62 6.42 1.94 4.97
N HIS A 63 6.20 1.09 5.98
CA HIS A 63 5.37 -0.09 5.85
C HIS A 63 4.48 -0.31 7.07
N LEU A 64 3.23 -0.69 6.83
CA LEU A 64 2.33 -1.25 7.82
C LEU A 64 2.43 -2.77 7.80
N GLU A 65 2.86 -3.36 8.92
CA GLU A 65 2.77 -4.80 9.14
C GLU A 65 1.40 -5.12 9.73
N LEU A 66 0.58 -5.80 8.92
CA LEU A 66 -0.73 -6.28 9.32
C LEU A 66 -0.57 -7.64 10.01
N PRO A 67 -1.22 -7.86 11.17
CA PRO A 67 -1.17 -9.12 11.88
C PRO A 67 -1.77 -10.28 11.07
N PRO A 68 -1.34 -11.52 11.35
CA PRO A 68 -1.95 -12.70 10.76
C PRO A 68 -3.44 -12.79 11.14
N GLY A 69 -4.26 -13.26 10.21
CA GLY A 69 -5.70 -13.47 10.44
C GLY A 69 -6.55 -12.19 10.51
N GLY A 70 -5.94 -11.00 10.38
CA GLY A 70 -6.65 -9.73 10.26
C GLY A 70 -7.49 -9.29 11.48
N ALA A 71 -7.43 -10.02 12.59
CA ALA A 71 -8.20 -9.74 13.80
C ALA A 71 -7.33 -9.99 15.04
N GLY A 72 -7.13 -8.95 15.86
CA GLY A 72 -6.63 -9.11 17.24
C GLY A 72 -5.13 -8.92 17.48
N GLY A 73 -4.34 -8.48 16.49
CA GLY A 73 -2.93 -8.12 16.69
C GLY A 73 -2.66 -6.62 16.49
N PRO A 74 -1.65 -6.04 17.16
CA PRO A 74 -1.30 -4.64 16.94
C PRO A 74 -0.72 -4.47 15.53
N VAL A 75 -1.24 -3.51 14.77
CA VAL A 75 -0.61 -3.09 13.51
C VAL A 75 0.67 -2.35 13.85
N ARG A 76 1.76 -2.67 13.14
CA ARG A 76 3.06 -2.03 13.37
C ARG A 76 3.47 -1.19 12.18
N TRP A 77 3.90 0.03 12.46
CA TRP A 77 4.52 0.93 11.51
C TRP A 77 6.05 0.74 11.50
N TYR A 78 6.61 0.60 10.31
CA TYR A 78 8.05 0.51 10.07
C TYR A 78 8.48 1.62 9.11
N ALA A 79 9.24 2.58 9.62
CA ALA A 79 10.01 3.52 8.81
C ALA A 79 11.52 3.24 9.00
N GLU A 80 12.40 4.14 8.56
CA GLU A 80 13.82 4.10 8.97
C GLU A 80 13.91 4.16 10.51
N GLY A 81 14.27 3.03 11.14
CA GLY A 81 14.40 2.93 12.59
C GLY A 81 13.67 1.72 13.20
N ALA A 82 13.37 1.81 14.49
CA ALA A 82 12.65 0.78 15.22
C ALA A 82 11.15 0.79 14.87
N PRO A 83 10.49 -0.38 14.81
CA PRO A 83 9.05 -0.42 14.60
C PRO A 83 8.29 0.24 15.73
N ALA A 84 7.29 1.04 15.37
CA ALA A 84 6.32 1.59 16.30
C ALA A 84 5.02 0.80 16.21
N ALA A 85 4.48 0.37 17.35
CA ALA A 85 3.12 -0.15 17.39
C ALA A 85 2.14 1.01 17.23
N LEU A 86 1.17 0.88 16.34
CA LEU A 86 0.08 1.84 16.26
C LEU A 86 -0.79 1.71 17.51
N PRO A 87 -1.28 2.83 18.06
CA PRO A 87 -2.13 2.79 19.25
C PRO A 87 -3.40 1.97 18.99
N ALA A 88 -3.88 1.30 20.04
CA ALA A 88 -5.22 0.73 20.07
C ALA A 88 -6.25 1.84 19.83
N GLY A 89 -7.33 1.55 19.08
CA GLY A 89 -8.29 2.58 18.69
C GLY A 89 -7.74 3.62 17.70
N PHE A 90 -6.86 3.21 16.78
CA PHE A 90 -6.37 4.07 15.69
C PHE A 90 -7.54 4.83 15.03
N PRO A 91 -7.43 6.16 14.82
CA PRO A 91 -8.57 6.99 14.49
C PRO A 91 -9.24 6.52 13.19
N PRO A 92 -10.57 6.64 13.08
CA PRO A 92 -11.25 6.35 11.83
C PRO A 92 -10.68 7.25 10.74
N LEU A 93 -10.25 6.63 9.65
CA LEU A 93 -9.68 7.31 8.50
C LEU A 93 -10.74 7.43 7.40
N GLU A 94 -10.96 8.64 6.92
CA GLU A 94 -11.85 8.95 5.81
C GLU A 94 -11.06 9.26 4.53
N PRO A 95 -11.52 8.81 3.35
CA PRO A 95 -10.86 9.11 2.09
C PRO A 95 -10.95 10.60 1.77
N VAL A 96 -9.82 11.25 1.50
CA VAL A 96 -9.74 12.68 1.15
C VAL A 96 -9.35 12.91 -0.31
N SER A 97 -8.59 12.01 -0.91
CA SER A 97 -8.25 12.07 -2.33
C SER A 97 -7.90 10.68 -2.86
N ALA A 98 -8.19 10.42 -4.12
CA ALA A 98 -7.85 9.16 -4.78
C ALA A 98 -7.38 9.42 -6.22
N ASP A 99 -6.29 8.76 -6.60
CA ASP A 99 -5.82 8.61 -7.97
C ASP A 99 -5.53 7.13 -8.28
N GLU A 100 -5.02 6.85 -9.48
CA GLU A 100 -4.73 5.48 -9.93
C GLU A 100 -3.62 4.79 -9.13
N LEU A 101 -2.76 5.55 -8.44
CA LEU A 101 -1.56 5.05 -7.76
C LEU A 101 -1.67 5.12 -6.23
N SER A 102 -2.51 6.00 -5.70
CA SER A 102 -2.64 6.28 -4.29
C SER A 102 -4.04 6.75 -3.88
N VAL A 103 -4.46 6.36 -2.68
CA VAL A 103 -5.61 6.91 -1.98
C VAL A 103 -5.10 7.47 -0.67
N ALA A 104 -5.37 8.76 -0.42
CA ALA A 104 -5.08 9.41 0.83
C ALA A 104 -6.31 9.35 1.74
N PHE A 105 -6.05 9.03 3.00
CA PHE A 105 -7.03 9.03 4.05
C PHE A 105 -6.58 9.95 5.18
N ARG A 106 -7.52 10.59 5.86
CA ARG A 106 -7.26 11.51 6.97
C ARG A 106 -8.16 11.19 8.15
N SER A 107 -7.64 11.32 9.37
CA SER A 107 -8.42 11.27 10.60
C SER A 107 -9.30 12.52 10.75
N GLU A 108 -10.41 12.41 11.48
CA GLU A 108 -11.35 13.54 11.68
C GLU A 108 -10.66 14.80 12.25
N ASP A 109 -9.72 14.62 13.17
CA ASP A 109 -8.93 15.70 13.79
C ASP A 109 -7.77 16.22 12.93
N GLY A 110 -7.53 15.59 11.77
CA GLY A 110 -6.42 15.89 10.88
C GLY A 110 -5.02 15.61 11.46
N ALA A 111 -4.92 14.90 12.58
CA ALA A 111 -3.65 14.57 13.21
C ALA A 111 -2.88 13.47 12.47
N THR A 112 -3.60 12.63 11.73
CA THR A 112 -3.07 11.49 11.01
C THR A 112 -3.55 11.47 9.56
N GLU A 113 -2.61 11.33 8.63
CA GLU A 113 -2.86 11.07 7.22
C GLU A 113 -2.11 9.83 6.75
N LEU A 114 -2.77 9.01 5.95
CA LEU A 114 -2.25 7.75 5.45
C LEU A 114 -2.48 7.64 3.94
N ARG A 115 -1.43 7.33 3.18
CA ARG A 115 -1.52 7.08 1.73
C ARG A 115 -1.23 5.63 1.42
N LEU A 116 -2.16 4.99 0.73
CA LEU A 116 -2.10 3.59 0.37
C LEU A 116 -2.37 3.41 -1.11
N HIS A 117 -1.86 2.33 -1.68
CA HIS A 117 -2.29 1.93 -3.02
C HIS A 117 -3.79 1.53 -2.99
N PRO A 118 -4.60 1.93 -4.00
CA PRO A 118 -6.03 1.61 -4.05
C PRO A 118 -6.35 0.11 -3.84
N ASP A 119 -5.61 -0.78 -4.50
CA ASP A 119 -5.75 -2.24 -4.35
C ASP A 119 -5.61 -2.75 -2.89
N GLU A 120 -4.78 -2.10 -2.07
CA GLU A 120 -4.40 -2.59 -0.74
C GLU A 120 -5.17 -1.84 0.37
N ALA A 121 -5.69 -0.65 0.08
CA ALA A 121 -6.38 0.19 1.04
C ALA A 121 -7.57 -0.51 1.75
N PRO A 122 -8.49 -1.22 1.07
CA PRO A 122 -9.60 -1.88 1.73
C PRO A 122 -9.16 -2.92 2.78
N MET A 123 -8.10 -3.66 2.49
CA MET A 123 -7.53 -4.64 3.42
C MET A 123 -6.95 -3.95 4.65
N VAL A 124 -6.14 -2.91 4.45
CA VAL A 124 -5.49 -2.17 5.54
C VAL A 124 -6.53 -1.49 6.45
N LEU A 125 -7.49 -0.78 5.87
CA LEU A 125 -8.53 -0.09 6.65
C LEU A 125 -9.39 -1.06 7.45
N ARG A 126 -9.71 -2.23 6.89
CA ARG A 126 -10.43 -3.28 7.63
C ARG A 126 -9.65 -3.73 8.87
N VAL A 127 -8.35 -3.93 8.74
CA VAL A 127 -7.49 -4.36 9.85
C VAL A 127 -7.32 -3.25 10.88
N LEU A 128 -7.12 -2.00 10.45
CA LEU A 128 -7.02 -0.85 11.35
C LEU A 128 -8.31 -0.64 12.17
N ARG A 129 -9.49 -0.84 11.54
CA ARG A 129 -10.80 -0.77 12.22
C ARG A 129 -11.06 -1.96 13.16
N ALA A 130 -10.44 -3.11 12.89
CA ALA A 130 -10.56 -4.32 13.70
C ALA A 130 -9.47 -4.44 14.78
N GLY A 131 -8.62 -3.41 14.92
CA GLY A 131 -7.64 -3.34 16.01
C GLY A 131 -8.32 -3.45 17.39
N PRO A 132 -7.60 -3.97 18.39
CA PRO A 132 -8.13 -4.15 19.75
C PRO A 132 -8.53 -2.82 20.42
#